data_AF-A0A3G2TC91-F1
#
_entry.id   AF-A0A3G2TC91-F1
#
_cell.length_a   1.000
_cell.length_b   1.000
_cell.length_c   1.000
_cell.angle_alpha   90.00
_cell.angle_beta   90.00
_cell.angle_gamma   90.00
#
_symmetry.space_group_name_H-M   'P 1'
#
loop_
_entity.id
_entity.type
_entity.pdbx_description
1 polymer ?
#
loop_
_entity_poly.entity_id
_entity_poly.type
_entity_poly.pdbx_seq_one_letter_code
_entity_poly.pdbx_strand_id
1 'polypeptide(L)'
;MLNLVKDYAGKRLDLLKMEATEKSSVVAGTTTYLVLIAVAALFFIILLNIGLGFLIGTWVDNYGLGFLILAGFYLLLMLVIFLARKAIKDKVANKIIKSISG
;
A
#
# COMPACT_ATOMS: atom_id res chain seq x y z
N MET A 1 47.07 27.71 -0.93
CA MET A 1 46.04 27.18 -0.01
C MET A 1 44.62 27.16 -0.60
N LEU A 2 44.29 27.99 -1.60
CA LEU A 2 42.94 28.03 -2.22
C LEU A 2 42.60 26.81 -3.12
N ASN A 3 43.59 26.12 -3.68
CA ASN A 3 43.35 24.95 -4.54
C ASN A 3 42.85 23.70 -3.79
N LEU A 4 43.24 23.48 -2.53
CA LEU A 4 42.75 22.35 -1.74
C LEU A 4 41.25 22.49 -1.43
N VAL A 5 40.80 23.69 -1.04
CA VAL A 5 39.38 23.93 -0.72
C VAL A 5 38.49 23.70 -1.94
N LYS A 6 38.98 24.03 -3.14
CA LYS A 6 38.27 23.82 -4.41
C LYS A 6 38.19 22.34 -4.81
N ASP A 7 39.26 21.57 -4.57
CA ASP A 7 39.31 20.12 -4.81
C ASP A 7 38.40 19.35 -3.84
N TYR A 8 38.36 19.75 -2.57
CA TYR A 8 37.46 19.17 -1.56
C TYR A 8 36.00 19.54 -1.80
N ALA A 9 35.71 20.78 -2.25
CA ALA A 9 34.36 21.18 -2.65
C ALA A 9 33.90 20.42 -3.91
N GLY A 10 34.80 20.21 -4.88
CA GLY A 10 34.56 19.38 -6.07
C GLY A 10 34.26 17.92 -5.72
N LYS A 11 35.06 17.29 -4.85
CA LYS A 11 34.83 15.91 -4.39
C LYS A 11 33.53 15.74 -3.60
N ARG A 12 33.12 16.72 -2.81
CA ARG A 12 31.81 16.68 -2.12
C ARG A 12 30.64 16.88 -3.08
N LEU A 13 30.80 17.69 -4.12
CA LEU A 13 29.83 17.82 -5.22
C LEU A 13 29.73 16.55 -6.07
N ASP A 14 30.85 15.87 -6.32
CA ASP A 14 30.86 14.56 -7.00
C ASP A 14 30.28 13.46 -6.12
N LEU A 15 30.58 13.44 -4.82
CA LEU A 15 29.95 12.53 -3.87
C LEU A 15 28.43 12.76 -3.81
N LEU A 16 27.97 14.01 -3.76
CA LEU A 16 26.54 14.35 -3.82
C LEU A 16 25.89 13.97 -5.16
N LYS A 17 26.59 14.11 -6.29
CA LYS A 17 26.10 13.65 -7.60
C LYS A 17 26.05 12.14 -7.70
N MET A 18 27.06 11.43 -7.18
CA MET A 18 27.09 9.98 -7.15
C MET A 18 25.99 9.45 -6.22
N GLU A 19 25.82 9.99 -5.01
CA GLU A 19 24.72 9.65 -4.11
C GLU A 19 23.36 10.02 -4.69
N ALA A 20 23.23 11.14 -5.40
CA ALA A 20 21.99 11.54 -6.06
C ALA A 20 21.67 10.67 -7.28
N THR A 21 22.67 10.19 -8.02
CA THR A 21 22.51 9.28 -9.16
C THR A 21 22.18 7.86 -8.70
N GLU A 22 22.80 7.43 -7.60
CA GLU A 22 22.54 6.15 -6.96
C GLU A 22 21.19 6.14 -6.24
N LYS A 23 20.83 7.18 -5.45
CA LYS A 23 19.47 7.33 -4.91
C LYS A 23 18.43 7.52 -5.98
N SER A 24 18.67 8.25 -7.07
CA SER A 24 17.66 8.40 -8.12
C SER A 24 17.48 7.11 -8.92
N SER A 25 18.54 6.34 -9.17
CA SER A 25 18.43 5.03 -9.83
C SER A 25 17.81 3.97 -8.92
N VAL A 26 18.16 3.98 -7.62
CA VAL A 26 17.55 3.07 -6.63
C VAL A 26 16.11 3.48 -6.33
N VAL A 27 15.78 4.77 -6.26
CA VAL A 27 14.39 5.23 -6.08
C VAL A 27 13.59 5.02 -7.36
N ALA A 28 14.13 5.24 -8.56
CA ALA A 28 13.44 4.94 -9.81
C ALA A 28 13.24 3.44 -10.01
N GLY A 29 14.26 2.63 -9.69
CA GLY A 29 14.18 1.16 -9.69
C GLY A 29 13.20 0.62 -8.64
N THR A 30 13.25 1.14 -7.42
CA THR A 30 12.32 0.78 -6.33
C THR A 30 10.90 1.24 -6.64
N THR A 31 10.73 2.42 -7.24
CA THR A 31 9.42 2.92 -7.68
C THR A 31 8.87 2.06 -8.81
N THR A 32 9.68 1.71 -9.80
CA THR A 32 9.27 0.82 -10.89
C THR A 32 8.92 -0.57 -10.36
N TYR A 33 9.70 -1.11 -9.43
CA TYR A 33 9.43 -2.38 -8.76
C TYR A 33 8.15 -2.33 -7.90
N LEU A 34 7.96 -1.26 -7.13
CA LEU A 34 6.73 -1.01 -6.36
C LEU A 34 5.51 -0.92 -7.27
N VAL A 35 5.62 -0.22 -8.40
CA VAL A 35 4.54 -0.13 -9.39
C VAL A 35 4.26 -1.50 -10.00
N LEU A 36 5.29 -2.26 -10.38
CA LEU A 36 5.11 -3.61 -10.91
C LEU A 36 4.42 -4.53 -9.89
N ILE A 37 4.86 -4.51 -8.64
CA ILE A 37 4.24 -5.29 -7.56
C ILE A 37 2.83 -4.80 -7.28
N ALA A 38 2.59 -3.49 -7.25
CA ALA A 38 1.27 -2.93 -7.02
C ALA A 38 0.30 -3.36 -8.13
N VAL A 39 0.73 -3.28 -9.39
CA VAL A 39 -0.05 -3.76 -10.55
C VAL A 39 -0.29 -5.26 -10.43
N ALA A 40 0.74 -6.07 -10.19
CA ALA A 40 0.60 -7.52 -10.02
C ALA A 40 -0.34 -7.88 -8.85
N ALA A 41 -0.24 -7.18 -7.72
CA ALA A 41 -1.09 -7.34 -6.57
C ALA A 41 -2.54 -6.93 -6.86
N LEU A 42 -2.75 -5.83 -7.59
CA LEU A 42 -4.07 -5.40 -8.06
C LEU A 42 -4.73 -6.48 -8.92
N PHE A 43 -4.00 -6.99 -9.92
CA PHE A 43 -4.49 -8.10 -10.74
C PHE A 43 -4.81 -9.33 -9.90
N PHE A 44 -3.90 -9.71 -8.99
CA PHE A 44 -4.11 -10.85 -8.09
C PHE A 44 -5.36 -10.67 -7.23
N ILE A 45 -5.56 -9.51 -6.61
CA ILE A 45 -6.74 -9.20 -5.77
C ILE A 45 -8.04 -9.26 -6.60
N ILE A 46 -8.03 -8.72 -7.82
CA ILE A 46 -9.20 -8.75 -8.71
C ILE A 46 -9.53 -10.20 -9.07
N LEU A 47 -8.54 -10.98 -9.51
CA LEU A 47 -8.74 -12.39 -9.85
C LEU A 47 -9.20 -13.20 -8.63
N LEU A 48 -8.68 -12.90 -7.44
CA LEU A 48 -9.09 -13.54 -6.20
C LEU A 48 -10.57 -13.25 -5.89
N ASN A 49 -11.03 -12.01 -6.04
CA ASN A 49 -12.43 -11.63 -5.84
C ASN A 49 -13.36 -12.34 -6.82
N ILE A 50 -12.96 -12.39 -8.10
CA ILE A 50 -13.70 -13.11 -9.15
C ILE A 50 -13.75 -14.59 -8.81
N GLY A 51 -12.62 -15.20 -8.44
CA GLY A 51 -12.52 -16.60 -8.04
C GLY A 51 -13.37 -16.93 -6.81
N LEU A 52 -13.41 -16.05 -5.80
CA LEU A 52 -14.29 -16.16 -4.64
C LEU A 52 -15.77 -16.13 -5.05
N GLY A 53 -16.15 -15.21 -5.94
CA GLY A 53 -17.51 -15.15 -6.47
C GLY A 53 -17.91 -16.42 -7.21
N PHE A 54 -17.01 -16.95 -8.04
CA PHE A 54 -17.22 -18.23 -8.71
C PHE A 54 -17.28 -19.42 -7.74
N LEU A 55 -16.42 -19.49 -6.74
CA LEU A 55 -16.40 -20.57 -5.76
C LEU A 55 -17.68 -20.61 -4.92
N ILE A 56 -18.16 -19.45 -4.47
CA ILE A 56 -19.45 -19.36 -3.78
C ILE A 56 -20.57 -19.70 -4.77
N GLY A 57 -20.45 -19.27 -6.02
CA GLY A 57 -21.39 -19.60 -7.09
C GLY A 57 -21.50 -21.09 -7.39
N THR A 58 -20.39 -21.84 -7.37
CA THR A 58 -20.41 -23.30 -7.57
C THR A 58 -21.03 -24.03 -6.39
N TRP A 59 -20.83 -23.55 -5.16
CA TRP A 59 -21.48 -24.13 -3.97
C TRP A 59 -23.00 -23.92 -3.96
N VAL A 60 -23.47 -22.84 -4.58
CA VAL A 60 -24.90 -22.49 -4.67
C VAL A 60 -25.51 -23.00 -5.98
N ASP A 61 -24.74 -23.70 -6.82
CA ASP A 61 -25.13 -24.18 -8.17
C ASP A 61 -25.64 -23.05 -9.09
N ASN A 62 -25.29 -21.80 -8.78
CA ASN A 62 -25.70 -20.62 -9.52
C ASN A 62 -24.68 -19.49 -9.33
N TYR A 63 -23.94 -19.19 -10.39
CA TYR A 63 -22.94 -18.12 -10.40
C TYR A 63 -23.51 -16.75 -10.07
N GLY A 64 -24.74 -16.44 -10.52
CA GLY A 64 -25.41 -15.17 -10.22
C GLY A 64 -25.68 -14.99 -8.73
N LEU A 65 -26.14 -16.05 -8.05
CA LEU A 65 -26.35 -16.04 -6.61
C LEU A 65 -25.02 -15.99 -5.84
N GLY A 66 -23.96 -16.61 -6.37
CA GLY A 66 -22.61 -16.52 -5.80
C GLY A 66 -22.09 -15.10 -5.69
N PHE A 67 -22.20 -14.32 -6.77
CA PHE A 67 -21.84 -12.90 -6.75
C PHE A 67 -22.76 -12.07 -5.87
N LEU A 68 -24.06 -12.40 -5.79
CA LEU A 68 -25.02 -11.70 -4.93
C LEU A 68 -24.71 -11.90 -3.44
N ILE A 69 -24.33 -13.12 -3.04
CA ILE A 69 -23.89 -13.42 -1.67
C ILE A 69 -22.58 -12.69 -1.35
N LEU A 70 -21.61 -12.70 -2.27
CA LEU A 70 -20.35 -11.97 -2.09
C LEU A 70 -20.60 -10.46 -1.94
N ALA A 71 -21.46 -9.87 -2.77
CA ALA A 71 -21.87 -8.47 -2.66
C ALA A 71 -22.60 -8.17 -1.34
N GLY A 72 -23.52 -9.06 -0.91
CA GLY A 72 -24.21 -8.95 0.37
C GLY A 72 -23.25 -9.01 1.56
N PHE A 73 -22.24 -9.87 1.50
CA PHE A 73 -21.18 -9.94 2.51
C PHE A 73 -20.38 -8.64 2.57
N TYR A 74 -19.98 -8.07 1.44
CA TYR A 74 -19.31 -6.77 1.39
C TYR A 74 -20.18 -5.62 1.94
N LEU A 75 -21.48 -5.63 1.66
CA LEU A 75 -22.43 -4.65 2.19
C LEU A 75 -22.56 -4.77 3.71
N LEU A 76 -22.63 -6.00 4.22
CA LEU A 76 -22.69 -6.27 5.67
C LEU A 76 -21.40 -5.81 6.36
N LEU A 77 -20.24 -6.08 5.75
CA LEU A 77 -18.94 -5.57 6.22
C LEU A 77 -18.95 -4.03 6.31
N MET A 78 -19.48 -3.37 5.27
CA MET A 78 -19.57 -1.92 5.22
C MET A 78 -20.47 -1.36 6.33
N LEU A 79 -21.60 -2.00 6.61
CA LEU A 79 -22.48 -1.64 7.72
C LEU A 79 -21.77 -1.81 9.08
N VAL A 80 -21.09 -2.94 9.29
CA VAL A 80 -20.34 -3.19 10.53
C VAL A 80 -19.27 -2.11 10.74
N ILE A 81 -18.53 -1.74 9.69
CA ILE A 81 -17.53 -0.66 9.75
C ILE A 81 -18.20 0.68 10.04
N PHE A 82 -19.36 0.96 9.45
CA PHE A 82 -20.10 2.19 9.68
C PHE A 82 -20.57 2.33 11.14
N LEU A 83 -21.10 1.25 11.74
CA LEU A 83 -21.47 1.21 13.15
C LEU A 83 -20.23 1.31 14.06
N ALA A 84 -19.15 0.62 13.68
CA ALA A 84 -17.87 0.66 14.40
C ALA A 84 -17.11 1.98 14.21
N ARG A 85 -17.55 2.90 13.33
CA ARG A 85 -16.90 4.20 13.06
C ARG A 85 -16.55 4.95 14.34
N LYS A 86 -17.46 4.96 15.32
CA LYS A 86 -17.26 5.68 16.59
C LYS A 86 -16.20 4.97 17.44
N ALA A 87 -16.33 3.66 17.61
CA ALA A 87 -15.35 2.84 18.35
C ALA A 87 -13.95 2.84 17.70
N ILE A 88 -13.86 2.85 16.38
CA ILE A 88 -12.58 2.92 15.65
C ILE A 88 -11.92 4.27 15.88
N LYS A 89 -12.65 5.39 15.76
CA LYS A 89 -12.10 6.71 16.06
C LYS A 89 -11.61 6.82 17.50
N ASP A 90 -12.41 6.34 18.46
CA ASP A 90 -12.06 6.42 19.88
C ASP A 90 -10.86 5.52 20.19
N LYS A 91 -10.77 4.31 19.60
CA LYS A 91 -9.59 3.44 19.75
C LYS A 91 -8.34 4.02 19.11
N VAL A 92 -8.45 4.62 17.92
CA VAL A 92 -7.31 5.25 17.24
C VAL A 92 -6.84 6.47 18.02
N ALA A 93 -7.76 7.34 18.47
CA ALA A 93 -7.44 8.49 19.30
C ALA A 93 -6.77 8.08 20.63
N ASN A 94 -7.32 7.09 21.34
CA ASN A 94 -6.71 6.58 22.57
C ASN A 94 -5.35 5.93 22.33
N LYS A 95 -5.15 5.25 21.18
CA LYS A 95 -3.85 4.65 20.85
C LYS A 95 -2.80 5.71 20.54
N ILE A 96 -3.19 6.81 19.88
CA ILE A 96 -2.32 7.97 19.62
C ILE A 96 -1.97 8.68 20.94
N ILE A 97 -2.97 8.96 21.79
CA ILE A 97 -2.73 9.59 23.11
C ILE A 97 -1.79 8.73 23.95
N LYS A 98 -2.03 7.41 24.01
CA LYS A 98 -1.17 6.48 24.76
C LYS A 98 0.25 6.37 24.19
N SER A 99 0.44 6.56 22.88
CA SER A 99 1.78 6.59 22.27
C SER A 99 2.52 7.91 22.48
N ILE A 100 1.83 8.98 22.88
CA ILE A 100 2.43 10.31 23.13
C ILE A 100 2.65 10.55 24.63
N SER A 101 1.88 9.88 25.49
CA SER A 101 1.94 10.00 26.95
C SER A 101 2.79 8.91 27.62
N GLY A 102 3.57 8.17 26.85
CA GLY A 102 4.50 7.13 27.31
C GLY A 102 5.86 7.33 26.69
#